data_AF-A0A357B199-F1
#
_entry.id   AF-A0A357B199-F1
#
_cell.length_a   1.000
_cell.length_b   1.000
_cell.length_c   1.000
_cell.angle_alpha   90.00
_cell.angle_beta   90.00
_cell.angle_gamma   90.00
#
_symmetry.space_group_name_H-M   'P 1'
#
loop_
_entity.id
_entity.type
_entity.pdbx_description
1 polymer ?
#
loop_
_entity_poly.entity_id
_entity_poly.type
_entity_poly.pdbx_seq_one_letter_code
_entity_poly.pdbx_strand_id
1 'polypeptide(L)' 'LRENLYKTEFNDLTVVDFSDVAQGCITYDEYISKAAEIPEKDHVYLGLAICGDRKKVNKLTGSMPLLR' A
#
# COMPACT_ATOMS: atom_id res chain seq x y z
N LEU A 1 4.21 8.79 4.67
CA LEU A 1 3.11 8.55 3.70
C LEU A 1 1.99 7.72 4.33
N ARG A 2 2.28 6.51 4.85
CA ARG A 2 1.28 5.61 5.46
C ARG A 2 0.43 6.28 6.54
N GLU A 3 1.04 6.99 7.49
CA GLU A 3 0.30 7.73 8.53
C GLU A 3 -0.62 8.84 7.96
N ASN A 4 -0.27 9.42 6.80
CA ASN A 4 -1.12 10.42 6.15
C ASN A 4 -2.33 9.79 5.48
N LEU A 5 -2.28 8.52 5.06
CA LEU A 5 -3.41 7.81 4.45
C LEU A 5 -4.58 7.65 5.43
N TYR A 6 -4.28 7.52 6.73
CA TYR A 6 -5.28 7.38 7.78
C TYR A 6 -5.94 8.71 8.21
N LYS A 7 -5.56 9.84 7.60
CA LYS A 7 -6.23 11.11 7.85
C LYS A 7 -7.58 11.13 7.15
N THR A 8 -8.60 11.68 7.82
CA THR A 8 -9.98 11.80 7.29
C THR A 8 -10.04 12.49 5.92
N GLU A 9 -9.09 13.36 5.59
CA GLU A 9 -8.98 14.03 4.29
C GLU A 9 -8.80 13.06 3.10
N PHE A 10 -8.21 11.88 3.35
CA PHE A 10 -7.82 10.90 2.34
C PHE A 10 -8.60 9.57 2.44
N ASN A 11 -9.63 9.50 3.29
CA ASN A 11 -10.42 8.29 3.53
C ASN A 11 -11.22 7.81 2.30
N ASP A 12 -11.40 8.69 1.31
CA ASP A 12 -12.02 8.40 0.02
C ASP A 12 -11.03 7.87 -1.02
N LEU A 13 -9.73 7.85 -0.71
CA LEU A 13 -8.73 7.24 -1.57
C LEU A 13 -8.70 5.74 -1.36
N THR A 14 -8.65 4.99 -2.46
CA THR A 14 -8.38 3.55 -2.43
C THR A 14 -6.88 3.36 -2.37
N VAL A 15 -6.42 2.69 -1.32
CA VAL A 15 -5.02 2.33 -1.13
C VAL A 15 -4.91 0.82 -1.27
N VAL A 16 -3.99 0.37 -2.11
CA VAL A 16 -3.64 -1.04 -2.22
C VAL A 16 -2.16 -1.17 -1.93
N ASP A 17 -1.87 -1.90 -0.87
CA ASP A 17 -0.51 -2.19 -0.43
C ASP A 17 0.05 -3.40 -1.20
N PHE A 18 1.32 -3.35 -1.60
CA PHE A 18 2.02 -4.47 -2.22
C PHE A 18 3.21 -4.86 -1.35
N SER A 19 3.10 -5.99 -0.64
CA SER A 19 4.17 -6.53 0.21
C SER A 19 4.93 -7.66 -0.47
N ASP A 20 6.15 -7.90 0.00
CA ASP A 20 6.99 -9.05 -0.34
C ASP A 20 6.28 -10.40 -0.10
N VAL A 21 5.44 -10.48 0.93
CA VAL A 21 4.59 -11.64 1.21
C VAL A 21 3.65 -11.93 0.04
N ALA A 22 3.04 -10.90 -0.56
CA ALA A 22 2.17 -11.08 -1.72
C ALA A 22 2.94 -11.52 -2.97
N GLN A 23 4.17 -11.04 -3.16
CA GLN A 23 5.03 -11.47 -4.28
C GLN A 23 5.49 -12.93 -4.15
N GLY A 24 5.71 -13.41 -2.92
CA GLY A 24 6.19 -14.77 -2.63
C GLY A 24 5.10 -15.84 -2.53
N CYS A 25 3.83 -15.51 -2.84
CA CYS A 25 2.71 -16.44 -2.81
C CYS A 25 2.13 -16.61 -4.21
N ILE A 26 1.88 -17.86 -4.60
CA ILE A 26 1.26 -18.16 -5.90
C ILE A 26 -0.25 -18.33 -5.73
N THR A 27 -0.70 -18.76 -4.56
CA THR A 27 -2.12 -19.00 -4.25
C THR A 27 -2.62 -18.10 -3.13
N TYR A 28 -3.94 -17.88 -3.11
CA TYR A 28 -4.59 -17.04 -2.11
C TYR A 28 -4.52 -17.67 -0.71
N ASP A 29 -4.57 -19.00 -0.63
CA ASP A 29 -4.45 -19.74 0.65
C ASP A 29 -3.05 -19.59 1.27
N GLU A 30 -1.99 -19.62 0.45
CA GLU A 30 -0.62 -19.35 0.89
C GLU A 30 -0.47 -17.92 1.41
N TYR A 31 -1.08 -16.95 0.71
CA TYR A 31 -1.06 -15.56 1.12
C TYR A 31 -1.77 -15.35 2.46
N ILE A 32 -3.00 -15.88 2.63
CA ILE A 32 -3.75 -15.76 3.90
C ILE A 32 -2.95 -16.36 5.05
N SER A 33 -2.36 -17.54 4.85
CA SER A 33 -1.61 -18.24 5.90
C SER A 33 -0.35 -17.47 6.30
N LYS A 34 0.45 -17.01 5.33
CA LYS A 34 1.66 -16.22 5.61
C LYS A 34 1.34 -14.83 6.17
N ALA A 35 0.29 -14.18 5.68
CA ALA A 35 -0.12 -12.87 6.18
C ALA A 35 -0.61 -12.94 7.64
N ALA A 36 -1.16 -14.07 8.08
CA ALA A 36 -1.57 -14.30 9.46
C ALA A 36 -0.40 -14.54 10.42
N GLU A 37 0.70 -15.11 9.94
CA GLU A 37 1.89 -15.43 10.77
C GLU A 37 2.89 -14.27 10.87
N ILE A 38 2.96 -13.41 9.84
CA ILE A 38 3.96 -12.33 9.79
C ILE A 38 3.42 -11.08 10.51
N PRO A 39 4.10 -10.59 11.57
CA PRO A 39 3.72 -9.35 12.26
C PRO A 39 3.71 -8.18 11.27
N GLU A 40 2.75 -7.24 11.38
CA GLU A 40 2.63 -6.08 10.47
C GLU A 40 3.94 -5.27 10.30
N LYS A 41 4.84 -5.34 11.30
CA LYS A 41 6.17 -4.71 11.26
C LYS A 41 7.18 -5.37 10.31
N ASP A 42 7.01 -6.64 10.00
CA ASP A 42 7.92 -7.42 9.15
C ASP A 42 7.40 -7.56 7.71
N HIS A 43 6.22 -7.01 7.39
CA HIS A 43 5.75 -6.87 6.01
C HIS A 43 6.59 -5.80 5.30
N VAL A 44 7.47 -6.22 4.39
CA VAL A 44 8.26 -5.30 3.59
C VAL A 44 7.39 -4.82 2.43
N TYR A 45 6.92 -3.58 2.51
CA TYR A 45 6.17 -2.95 1.43
C TYR A 45 7.10 -2.66 0.26
N LEU A 46 6.86 -3.36 -0.85
CA LEU A 46 7.57 -3.18 -2.12
C LEU A 46 6.95 -2.06 -2.96
N GLY A 47 5.65 -1.83 -2.79
CA GLY A 47 4.92 -0.82 -3.53
C GLY A 47 3.62 -0.41 -2.84
N LEU A 48 3.11 0.75 -3.25
CA LEU A 48 1.85 1.30 -2.80
C LEU A 48 1.11 1.85 -4.01
N ALA A 49 -0.09 1.34 -4.26
CA ALA A 49 -0.99 1.92 -5.25
C ALA A 49 -2.03 2.79 -4.55
N ILE A 50 -2.21 4.02 -5.05
CA ILE A 50 -3.20 4.97 -4.54
C ILE A 50 -4.06 5.41 -5.72
N CYS A 51 -5.38 5.27 -5.58
CA CYS A 51 -6.35 5.64 -6.59
C CYS A 51 -7.46 6.53 -5.98
N GLY A 52 -7.83 7.60 -6.66
CA GLY A 52 -8.90 8.51 -6.22
C GLY A 52 -8.75 9.91 -6.82
N ASP A 53 -9.27 10.93 -6.12
CA ASP A 53 -9.22 12.31 -6.60
C ASP A 53 -7.79 12.78 -6.85
N ARG A 54 -7.53 13.27 -8.07
CA ARG A 54 -6.19 13.68 -8.52
C ARG A 54 -5.55 14.71 -7.59
N LYS A 55 -6.30 15.68 -7.05
CA LYS A 55 -5.73 16.71 -6.17
C LYS A 55 -5.28 16.10 -4.86
N LYS A 56 -6.06 15.17 -4.30
CA LYS A 56 -5.72 14.45 -3.08
C LYS A 56 -4.53 13.52 -3.28
N VAL A 57 -4.53 12.75 -4.38
CA VAL A 57 -3.40 11.89 -4.76
C VAL A 57 -2.12 12.72 -4.89
N ASN A 58 -2.15 13.81 -5.67
CA ASN A 58 -0.98 14.68 -5.85
C ASN A 58 -0.53 15.37 -4.55
N LYS A 59 -1.47 15.77 -3.68
CA LYS A 59 -1.15 16.33 -2.35
C LYS A 59 -0.46 15.29 -1.47
N LEU A 60 -0.84 14.03 -1.58
CA LEU A 60 -0.33 12.93 -0.79
C LEU A 60 1.03 12.42 -1.30
N THR A 61 1.20 12.29 -2.62
CA THR A 61 2.45 11.85 -3.26
C THR A 61 3.48 12.98 -3.42
N GLY A 62 3.04 14.23 -3.37
CA GLY A 62 3.90 15.41 -3.45
C GLY A 62 4.74 15.43 -4.73
N SER A 63 6.04 15.66 -4.57
CA SER A 63 7.02 15.75 -5.67
C SER A 63 7.79 14.46 -5.90
N MET A 64 7.16 13.28 -5.71
CA MET A 64 7.84 12.02 -5.96
C MET A 64 8.29 11.92 -7.43
N PRO A 65 9.55 11.55 -7.69
CA PRO A 65 10.03 11.38 -9.06
C PRO A 65 9.29 10.22 -9.71
N LEU A 66 8.84 10.43 -10.95
CA LEU A 66 8.30 9.36 -11.76
C LEU A 66 9.45 8.44 -12.18
N LEU A 67 9.23 7.12 -12.10
CA LEU A 67 10.13 6.16 -12.71
C LEU A 67 10.20 6.47 -14.21
N ARG A 68 11.41 6.67 -14.74
CA ARG A 68 11.65 6.94 -16.16
C ARG A 68 12.07 5.66 -16.87
#